data_AF-A0A6P0YCY2-F1
#
_entry.id   AF-A0A6P0YCY2-F1
#
_cell.length_a   1.000
_cell.length_b   1.000
_cell.length_c   1.000
_cell.angle_alpha   90.00
_cell.angle_beta   90.00
_cell.angle_gamma   90.00
#
_symmetry.space_group_name_H-M   'P 1'
#
loop_
_entity.id
_entity.type
_entity.pdbx_description
1 polymer ?
#
loop_
_entity_poly.entity_id
_entity_poly.type
_entity_poly.pdbx_seq_one_letter_code
_entity_poly.pdbx_strand_id
1 'polypeptide(L)'
;MNLIRRKTRIPTIIEIWTKRIKKVLGDYKVKEWTYYGVILTKTINPSKTISIILNEKEEKATIVVNEEAYMYPRQNLDDFEEKLWEHHPERTLN
;
A
#
# COMPACT_ATOMS: atom_id res chain seq x y z
N MET A 1 -24.09 -15.35 -29.78
CA MET A 1 -23.34 -14.15 -29.35
C MET A 1 -23.49 -13.99 -27.84
N ASN A 2 -22.51 -14.45 -27.05
CA ASN A 2 -22.53 -14.23 -25.61
C ASN A 2 -21.96 -12.85 -25.30
N LEU A 3 -22.84 -11.84 -25.16
CA LEU A 3 -22.48 -10.58 -24.51
C LEU A 3 -22.21 -10.89 -23.03
N ILE A 4 -20.95 -11.15 -22.71
CA ILE A 4 -20.47 -11.11 -21.33
C ILE A 4 -20.65 -9.66 -20.88
N ARG A 5 -21.74 -9.39 -20.16
CA ARG A 5 -21.86 -8.16 -19.35
C ARG A 5 -20.70 -8.17 -18.38
N ARG A 6 -19.59 -7.51 -18.75
CA ARG A 6 -18.54 -7.14 -17.81
C ARG A 6 -19.21 -6.26 -16.76
N LYS A 7 -19.66 -6.85 -15.65
CA LYS A 7 -19.97 -6.08 -14.45
C LYS A 7 -18.67 -5.35 -14.13
N THR A 8 -18.67 -4.03 -14.29
CA THR A 8 -17.58 -3.16 -13.90
C THR A 8 -17.49 -3.27 -12.38
N ARG A 9 -16.73 -4.26 -11.88
CA ARG A 9 -16.45 -4.39 -10.46
C ARG A 9 -15.64 -3.16 -10.07
N ILE A 10 -16.16 -2.36 -9.15
CA ILE A 10 -15.41 -1.26 -8.56
C ILE A 10 -14.23 -1.91 -7.83
N PRO A 11 -12.97 -1.60 -8.21
CA PRO A 11 -11.80 -2.18 -7.57
C PRO A 11 -11.78 -1.81 -6.08
N THR A 12 -11.41 -2.76 -5.22
CA THR A 12 -11.29 -2.50 -3.78
C THR A 12 -10.14 -1.55 -3.50
N ILE A 13 -10.14 -0.89 -2.33
CA ILE A 13 -8.99 -0.08 -1.88
C ILE A 13 -7.72 -0.92 -1.90
N ILE A 14 -7.81 -2.17 -1.45
CA ILE A 14 -6.68 -3.10 -1.44
C ILE A 14 -6.18 -3.35 -2.87
N GLU A 15 -7.05 -3.65 -3.83
CA GLU A 15 -6.67 -3.89 -5.24
C GLU A 15 -6.02 -2.67 -5.90
N ILE A 16 -6.50 -1.46 -5.59
CA ILE A 16 -5.94 -0.21 -6.11
C ILE A 16 -4.56 0.04 -5.50
N TRP A 17 -4.45 -0.02 -4.18
CA TRP A 17 -3.24 0.36 -3.46
C TRP A 17 -2.12 -0.65 -3.56
N THR A 18 -2.43 -1.95 -3.55
CA THR A 18 -1.41 -2.99 -3.78
C THR A 18 -0.68 -2.82 -5.12
N LYS A 19 -1.36 -2.34 -6.17
CA LYS A 19 -0.75 -2.02 -7.47
C LYS A 19 0.11 -0.77 -7.41
N ARG A 20 -0.39 0.31 -6.80
CA ARG A 20 0.37 1.56 -6.63
C ARG A 20 1.62 1.35 -5.78
N ILE A 21 1.49 0.67 -4.64
CA ILE A 21 2.62 0.35 -3.76
C ILE A 21 3.67 -0.48 -4.49
N LYS A 22 3.25 -1.47 -5.30
CA LYS A 22 4.20 -2.23 -6.12
C LYS A 22 4.97 -1.35 -7.09
N LYS A 23 4.31 -0.35 -7.68
CA LYS A 23 4.94 0.59 -8.61
C LYS A 23 5.96 1.50 -7.92
N VAL A 24 5.69 1.90 -6.67
CA VAL A 24 6.58 2.76 -5.89
C VAL A 24 7.66 1.94 -5.19
N LEU A 25 7.34 1.04 -4.28
CA LEU A 25 8.35 0.33 -3.49
C LEU A 25 8.94 -0.92 -4.17
N GLY A 26 8.47 -1.27 -5.37
CA GLY A 26 8.78 -2.54 -6.01
C GLY A 26 8.08 -3.72 -5.33
N ASP A 27 8.65 -4.92 -5.47
CA ASP A 27 8.08 -6.11 -4.85
C ASP A 27 8.10 -6.02 -3.32
N TYR A 28 6.96 -6.31 -2.71
CA TYR A 28 6.74 -6.40 -1.27
C TYR A 28 6.34 -7.83 -0.86
N LYS A 29 6.43 -8.13 0.43
CA LYS A 29 5.89 -9.35 1.02
C LYS A 29 4.54 -9.04 1.65
N VAL A 30 3.59 -9.96 1.54
CA VAL A 30 2.38 -9.90 2.37
C VAL A 30 2.71 -10.54 3.71
N LYS A 31 2.59 -9.77 4.79
CA LYS A 31 2.80 -10.28 6.16
C LYS A 31 1.55 -10.98 6.67
N GLU A 32 0.40 -10.36 6.50
CA GLU A 32 -0.87 -10.86 7.04
C GLU A 32 -2.06 -10.33 6.25
N TRP A 33 -3.07 -11.17 6.07
CA TRP A 33 -4.40 -10.77 5.61
C TRP A 33 -5.32 -10.69 6.81
N THR A 34 -6.03 -9.58 6.96
CA THR A 34 -7.06 -9.42 7.98
C THR A 34 -8.43 -9.46 7.32
N TYR A 35 -9.50 -9.62 8.11
CA TYR A 35 -10.86 -9.70 7.57
C TYR A 35 -11.25 -8.48 6.71
N TYR A 36 -10.67 -7.31 6.97
CA TYR A 36 -10.95 -6.06 6.24
C TYR A 36 -9.70 -5.43 5.63
N GLY A 37 -8.59 -6.15 5.50
CA GLY A 37 -7.33 -5.49 5.19
C GLY A 37 -6.16 -6.40 4.87
N VAL A 38 -5.03 -5.77 4.58
CA VAL A 38 -3.76 -6.47 4.34
C VAL A 38 -2.60 -5.67 4.92
N ILE A 39 -1.63 -6.39 5.48
CA ILE A 39 -0.36 -5.85 5.94
C ILE A 39 0.71 -6.27 4.93
N LEU A 40 1.28 -5.30 4.24
CA LEU A 40 2.41 -5.46 3.33
C LEU A 40 3.69 -5.05 4.03
N THR A 41 4.80 -5.70 3.74
CA THR A 41 6.10 -5.33 4.30
C THR A 41 7.18 -5.32 3.24
N LYS A 42 8.06 -4.33 3.36
CA LYS A 42 9.23 -4.17 2.51
C LYS A 42 10.42 -3.72 3.36
N THR A 43 11.46 -4.52 3.34
CA THR A 43 12.78 -4.10 3.84
C THR A 43 13.52 -3.41 2.71
N ILE A 44 13.83 -2.12 2.90
CA ILE A 44 14.58 -1.31 1.93
C ILE A 44 16.08 -1.52 2.13
N ASN A 45 16.52 -1.52 3.39
CA ASN A 45 17.88 -1.88 3.82
C ASN A 45 17.79 -2.50 5.23
N PRO A 46 18.88 -3.09 5.77
CA PRO A 46 18.85 -3.75 7.08
C PRO A 46 18.36 -2.87 8.23
N SER A 47 18.47 -1.55 8.10
CA SER A 47 18.08 -0.56 9.10
C SER A 47 16.72 0.09 8.83
N LYS A 48 16.02 -0.27 7.75
CA LYS A 48 14.77 0.37 7.33
C LYS A 48 13.79 -0.66 6.79
N THR A 49 12.79 -0.97 7.61
CA THR A 49 11.64 -1.78 7.21
C THR A 49 10.38 -0.94 7.22
N ILE A 50 9.64 -1.01 6.11
CA ILE A 50 8.36 -0.34 5.91
C ILE A 50 7.28 -1.42 5.99
N SER A 51 6.27 -1.20 6.82
CA SER A 51 5.03 -1.96 6.83
C SER A 51 3.89 -1.06 6.38
N ILE A 52 3.03 -1.54 5.48
CA ILE A 52 1.88 -0.79 4.98
C ILE A 52 0.62 -1.58 5.34
N ILE A 53 -0.25 -0.96 6.11
CA ILE A 53 -1.52 -1.54 6.53
C ILE A 53 -2.61 -0.88 5.69
N LEU A 54 -3.29 -1.67 4.87
CA LEU A 54 -4.45 -1.23 4.12
C LEU A 54 -5.71 -1.74 4.82
N ASN A 55 -6.61 -0.83 5.20
CA ASN A 55 -7.89 -1.15 5.81
C ASN A 55 -9.02 -0.71 4.88
N GLU A 56 -9.71 -1.68 4.28
CA GLU A 56 -10.82 -1.47 3.37
C GLU A 56 -12.07 -0.95 4.07
N LYS A 57 -12.34 -1.40 5.31
CA LYS A 57 -13.54 -1.00 6.07
C LYS A 57 -13.47 0.45 6.51
N GLU A 58 -12.33 0.87 7.03
CA GLU A 58 -12.13 2.25 7.46
C GLU A 58 -11.76 3.18 6.30
N GLU A 59 -11.44 2.60 5.14
CA GLU A 59 -10.92 3.31 3.99
C GLU A 59 -9.65 4.11 4.35
N LYS A 60 -8.65 3.42 4.92
CA LYS A 60 -7.41 4.05 5.37
C LYS A 60 -6.19 3.22 4.98
N ALA A 61 -5.07 3.91 4.84
CA ALA A 61 -3.76 3.30 4.68
C ALA A 61 -2.83 3.85 5.77
N THR A 62 -2.03 2.98 6.38
CA THR A 62 -1.05 3.35 7.39
C THR A 62 0.33 2.87 6.95
N ILE A 63 1.32 3.75 6.95
CA ILE A 63 2.73 3.39 6.76
C ILE A 63 3.38 3.34 8.13
N VAL A 64 4.10 2.26 8.43
CA VAL A 64 4.90 2.10 9.63
C VAL A 64 6.36 1.93 9.21
N VAL A 65 7.23 2.84 9.61
CA VAL A 65 8.66 2.80 9.31
C VAL A 65 9.41 2.73 10.62
N ASN A 66 10.16 1.65 10.86
CA ASN A 66 10.97 1.48 12.07
C ASN A 66 10.22 1.88 13.36
N GLU A 67 8.98 1.41 13.51
CA GLU A 67 8.09 1.67 14.65
C GLU A 67 7.41 3.06 14.68
N GLU A 68 7.71 3.96 13.76
CA GLU A 68 6.96 5.21 13.54
C GLU A 68 5.78 4.99 12.59
N ALA A 69 4.55 5.28 13.03
CA ALA A 69 3.33 5.05 12.27
C ALA A 69 2.70 6.36 11.76
N TYR A 70 2.42 6.41 10.46
CA TYR A 70 1.74 7.50 9.77
C TYR A 70 0.44 6.99 9.15
N MET A 71 -0.69 7.57 9.57
CA MET A 71 -2.03 7.12 9.18
C MET A 71 -2.67 8.11 8.22
N TYR A 72 -3.20 7.60 7.10
CA TYR A 72 -3.75 8.42 6.01
C TYR A 72 -5.17 7.98 5.65
N PRO A 73 -6.14 8.91 5.61
CA PRO A 73 -7.49 8.62 5.14
C PRO A 73 -7.52 8.43 3.62
N ARG A 74 -8.48 7.67 3.09
CA ARG A 74 -8.68 7.45 1.63
C ARG A 74 -8.84 8.75 0.84
N GLN A 75 -9.33 9.83 1.46
CA GLN A 75 -9.45 11.11 0.75
C GLN A 75 -8.10 11.79 0.54
N ASN A 76 -7.08 11.47 1.34
CA ASN A 76 -5.78 12.14 1.33
C ASN A 76 -4.65 11.18 0.95
N LEU A 77 -4.88 10.45 -0.15
CA LEU A 77 -3.98 9.42 -0.64
C LEU A 77 -2.80 9.97 -1.47
N ASP A 78 -2.89 11.22 -1.92
CA ASP A 78 -1.79 11.89 -2.60
C ASP A 78 -0.62 12.12 -1.60
N ASP A 79 -0.92 12.59 -0.38
CA ASP A 79 0.04 12.68 0.73
C ASP A 79 0.64 11.32 1.09
N PHE A 80 -0.19 10.27 1.08
CA PHE A 80 0.27 8.90 1.31
C PHE A 80 1.25 8.45 0.22
N GLU A 81 0.95 8.72 -1.05
CA GLU A 81 1.81 8.33 -2.18
C GLU A 81 3.13 9.10 -2.15
N GLU A 82 3.11 10.40 -1.84
CA GLU A 82 4.32 11.21 -1.66
C GLU A 82 5.22 10.66 -0.54
N LYS A 83 4.62 10.34 0.62
CA LYS A 83 5.33 9.75 1.75
C LYS A 83 5.87 8.36 1.45
N LEU A 84 5.12 7.58 0.68
CA LEU A 84 5.61 6.30 0.17
C LEU A 84 6.84 6.47 -0.72
N TRP A 85 6.85 7.50 -1.58
CA TRP A 85 7.99 7.85 -2.44
C TRP A 85 9.21 8.35 -1.66
N GLU A 86 9.05 8.98 -0.49
CA GLU A 86 10.17 9.31 0.42
C GLU A 86 10.95 8.07 0.87
N HIS A 87 10.32 6.91 0.86
CA HIS A 87 10.95 5.66 1.26
C HIS A 87 11.31 4.74 0.10
N HIS A 88 11.26 5.23 -1.14
CA HIS A 88 11.68 4.49 -2.33
C HIS A 88 13.13 4.00 -2.20
N PRO A 89 13.45 2.75 -2.62
CA PRO A 89 14.80 2.20 -2.54
C PRO A 89 15.86 3.09 -3.20
N GLU A 90 15.58 3.59 -4.41
CA GLU A 90 16.51 4.45 -5.16
C GLU A 90 16.75 5.82 -4.51
N ARG A 91 15.81 6.32 -3.70
CA ARG A 91 15.98 7.59 -2.99
C ARG A 91 16.88 7.46 -1.76
N THR A 92 17.10 6.22 -1.28
CA THR A 92 17.93 5.91 -0.11
C THR A 92 19.37 5.54 -0.48
N LEU A 93 19.71 5.52 -1.78
CA LEU A 93 21.02 5.13 -2.32
C LEU A 93 21.95 6.32 -2.66
N ASN A 94 21.50 7.55 -2.40
CA ASN A 94 22.31 8.77 -2.49
C ASN A 94 22.73 9.27 -1.11
#